data_AF-Q4T3R9-F1
#
_entry.id   AF-Q4T3R9-F1
#
_cell.length_a   1.000
_cell.length_b   1.000
_cell.length_c   1.000
_cell.angle_alpha   90.00
_cell.angle_beta   90.00
_cell.angle_gamma   90.00
#
_symmetry.space_group_name_H-M   'P 1'
#
loop_
_entity.id
_entity.type
_entity.pdbx_description
1 polymer ?
#
loop_
_entity_poly.entity_id
_entity_poly.type
_entity_poly.pdbx_seq_one_letter_code
_entity_poly.pdbx_strand_id
1 'polypeptide(L)'
;VFVLQAGNYTFNRAKLMNAGFREAMREEEWDCLFFHDVDLIPEDDRNTYTCDSNPKHAAIAMDKFGYKLPYKMYFGGVSALTPMHYLKINGFPNNYWGWGGEDDDIGVRVSLAGMYITRPSLKIGRYKMIKHKLDKGNDVNPKRFNMLAKTRQTWKLDGMNTLEYKTISREYLPLYTNITIDIGTEE
;
A
#
# COMPACT_ATOMS: atom_id res chain seq x y z
N VAL A 1 -11.79 -1.04 -5.74
CA VAL A 1 -11.14 -1.73 -6.87
C VAL A 1 -10.21 -2.79 -6.32
N PHE A 2 -10.24 -4.01 -6.86
CA PHE A 2 -9.23 -5.04 -6.61
C PHE A 2 -8.25 -5.06 -7.77
N VAL A 3 -6.96 -4.93 -7.46
CA VAL A 3 -5.88 -4.97 -8.44
C VAL A 3 -5.23 -6.35 -8.37
N LEU A 4 -5.41 -7.14 -9.42
CA LEU A 4 -4.98 -8.52 -9.49
C LEU A 4 -3.69 -8.62 -10.31
N GLN A 5 -2.64 -9.20 -9.74
CA GLN A 5 -1.41 -9.48 -10.46
C GLN A 5 -1.63 -10.66 -11.41
N ALA A 6 -1.30 -10.49 -12.68
CA ALA A 6 -1.30 -11.58 -13.64
C ALA A 6 -0.06 -12.46 -13.53
N GLY A 7 -0.24 -13.74 -13.87
CA GLY A 7 0.84 -14.74 -13.83
C GLY A 7 1.15 -15.26 -12.42
N ASN A 8 2.15 -16.12 -12.34
CA ASN A 8 2.60 -16.77 -11.10
C ASN A 8 4.01 -16.31 -10.71
N TYR A 9 4.24 -15.00 -10.78
CA TYR A 9 5.52 -14.37 -10.44
C TYR A 9 5.55 -13.90 -9.00
N THR A 10 6.72 -13.45 -8.55
CA THR A 10 6.86 -12.81 -7.24
C THR A 10 5.86 -11.66 -7.09
N PHE A 11 5.13 -11.64 -5.99
CA PHE A 11 4.13 -10.63 -5.71
C PHE A 11 4.79 -9.28 -5.45
N ASN A 12 4.20 -8.19 -5.94
CA ASN A 12 4.69 -6.83 -5.69
C ASN A 12 3.56 -5.90 -5.30
N ARG A 13 3.31 -5.87 -3.99
CA ARG A 13 2.21 -5.11 -3.38
C ARG A 13 2.23 -3.63 -3.75
N ALA A 14 3.37 -2.98 -3.58
CA ALA A 14 3.52 -1.54 -3.80
C ALA A 14 3.33 -1.14 -5.28
N LYS A 15 3.84 -1.94 -6.21
CA LYS A 15 3.65 -1.71 -7.66
C LYS A 15 2.19 -1.91 -8.09
N LEU A 16 1.48 -2.90 -7.52
CA LEU A 16 0.04 -3.06 -7.75
C LEU A 16 -0.76 -1.87 -7.21
N MET A 17 -0.38 -1.33 -6.05
CA MET A 17 -1.01 -0.13 -5.49
C MET A 17 -0.81 1.11 -6.37
N ASN A 18 0.39 1.30 -6.92
CA ASN A 18 0.67 2.35 -7.90
C ASN A 18 -0.21 2.22 -9.16
N ALA A 19 -0.35 1.00 -9.69
CA ALA A 19 -1.24 0.74 -10.83
C ALA A 19 -2.72 0.97 -10.46
N GLY A 20 -3.14 0.53 -9.27
CA GLY A 20 -4.48 0.79 -8.73
C GLY A 20 -4.80 2.27 -8.63
N PHE A 21 -3.86 3.08 -8.14
CA PHE A 21 -3.99 4.54 -8.14
C PHE A 21 -4.19 5.07 -9.57
N ARG A 22 -3.34 4.68 -10.52
CA ARG A 22 -3.44 5.16 -11.91
C ARG A 22 -4.77 4.75 -12.56
N GLU A 23 -5.24 3.53 -12.33
CA GLU A 23 -6.49 3.03 -12.89
C GLU A 23 -7.72 3.68 -12.24
N ALA A 24 -7.72 3.89 -10.92
CA ALA A 24 -8.82 4.54 -10.21
C ALA A 24 -8.97 6.01 -10.62
N MET A 25 -7.86 6.75 -10.70
CA MET A 25 -7.87 8.16 -11.11
C MET A 25 -8.23 8.37 -12.58
N ARG A 26 -8.24 7.32 -13.41
CA ARG A 26 -8.74 7.35 -14.79
C ARG A 26 -10.25 7.21 -14.88
N GLU A 27 -10.89 6.59 -13.88
CA GLU A 27 -12.34 6.40 -13.87
C GLU A 27 -13.07 7.59 -13.27
N GLU A 28 -12.52 8.15 -12.19
CA GLU A 28 -13.17 9.22 -11.44
C GLU A 28 -12.12 10.11 -10.74
N GLU A 29 -12.51 11.35 -10.44
CA GLU A 29 -11.71 12.30 -9.68
C GLU A 29 -11.84 12.02 -8.17
N TRP A 30 -11.20 10.94 -7.71
CA TRP A 30 -11.21 10.57 -6.30
C TRP A 30 -10.42 11.56 -5.44
N ASP A 31 -11.04 12.10 -4.39
CA ASP A 31 -10.34 12.99 -3.43
C ASP A 31 -9.53 12.24 -2.37
N CYS A 32 -9.80 10.94 -2.18
CA CYS A 32 -9.15 10.11 -1.19
C CYS A 32 -9.00 8.67 -1.66
N LEU A 33 -7.81 8.09 -1.45
CA LEU A 33 -7.53 6.69 -1.77
C LEU A 33 -7.12 5.94 -0.51
N PHE A 34 -7.75 4.78 -0.30
CA PHE A 34 -7.34 3.81 0.71
C PHE A 34 -6.56 2.68 0.05
N PHE A 35 -5.36 2.43 0.56
CA PHE A 35 -4.51 1.31 0.21
C PHE A 35 -4.63 0.27 1.32
N HIS A 36 -5.10 -0.93 0.97
CA HIS A 36 -5.72 -1.80 1.95
C HIS A 36 -5.40 -3.27 1.68
N ASP A 37 -4.81 -3.94 2.66
CA ASP A 37 -4.63 -5.40 2.60
C ASP A 37 -6.00 -6.10 2.68
N VAL A 38 -6.24 -7.07 1.81
CA VAL A 38 -7.56 -7.73 1.67
C VAL A 38 -7.98 -8.51 2.93
N ASP A 39 -7.01 -8.87 3.77
CA ASP A 39 -7.17 -9.67 4.96
C ASP A 39 -7.38 -8.84 6.24
N LEU A 40 -7.42 -7.51 6.17
CA LEU A 40 -7.59 -6.65 7.35
C LEU A 40 -8.99 -6.07 7.45
N ILE A 41 -9.73 -6.41 8.51
CA ILE A 41 -11.08 -5.88 8.74
C ILE A 41 -11.08 -4.93 9.95
N PRO A 42 -11.60 -3.69 9.82
CA PRO A 42 -11.68 -2.77 10.97
C PRO A 42 -12.66 -3.32 12.02
N GLU A 43 -12.29 -3.22 13.30
CA GLU A 43 -13.13 -3.68 14.42
C GLU A 43 -14.08 -2.58 14.95
N ASP A 44 -13.92 -1.34 14.51
CA ASP A 44 -14.65 -0.17 15.01
C ASP A 44 -15.03 0.78 13.87
N ASP A 45 -16.33 1.06 13.71
CA ASP A 45 -16.88 1.88 12.62
C ASP A 45 -16.56 3.38 12.76
N ARG A 46 -16.08 3.81 13.93
CA ARG A 46 -15.56 5.18 14.13
C ARG A 46 -14.20 5.37 13.48
N ASN A 47 -13.53 4.30 13.02
CA ASN A 47 -12.35 4.42 12.18
C ASN A 47 -12.76 4.73 10.74
N THR A 48 -13.22 5.96 10.50
CA THR A 48 -13.82 6.35 9.23
C THR A 48 -12.84 6.25 8.06
N TYR A 49 -13.32 5.78 6.91
CA TYR A 49 -12.54 5.62 5.70
C TYR A 49 -12.46 6.94 4.90
N THR A 50 -11.86 7.95 5.53
CA THR A 50 -11.63 9.29 4.99
C THR A 50 -10.15 9.65 5.12
N CYS A 51 -9.67 10.51 4.23
CA CYS A 51 -8.31 11.05 4.29
C CYS A 51 -8.25 12.22 5.30
N ASP A 52 -7.08 12.40 5.91
CA ASP A 52 -6.79 13.53 6.79
C ASP A 52 -5.97 14.60 6.04
N SER A 53 -5.58 15.68 6.74
CA SER A 53 -4.66 16.71 6.22
C SER A 53 -3.24 16.21 5.92
N ASN A 54 -2.92 14.99 6.35
CA ASN A 54 -1.66 14.29 6.13
C ASN A 54 -1.95 12.80 5.88
N PRO A 55 -0.98 12.02 5.36
CA PRO A 55 -1.15 10.58 5.17
C PRO A 55 -1.59 9.86 6.45
N LYS A 56 -2.71 9.16 6.37
CA LYS A 56 -3.34 8.45 7.49
C LYS A 56 -2.89 6.99 7.50
N HIS A 57 -2.46 6.51 8.66
CA HIS A 57 -2.33 5.09 8.93
C HIS A 57 -3.53 4.64 9.76
N ALA A 58 -4.43 3.85 9.17
CA ALA A 58 -5.66 3.41 9.79
C ALA A 58 -5.46 2.15 10.65
N ALA A 59 -4.67 1.18 10.18
CA ALA A 59 -4.46 -0.12 10.83
C ALA A 59 -3.40 -0.14 11.93
N ILE A 60 -3.54 0.72 12.94
CA ILE A 60 -2.49 0.95 13.94
C ILE A 60 -2.43 -0.10 15.05
N ALA A 61 -3.49 -0.89 15.24
CA ALA A 61 -3.61 -1.91 16.26
C ALA A 61 -4.18 -3.20 15.66
N MET A 62 -3.33 -3.99 15.02
CA MET A 62 -3.72 -5.30 14.48
C MET A 62 -3.63 -6.41 15.54
N ASP A 63 -4.58 -7.34 15.52
CA ASP A 63 -4.61 -8.49 16.42
C ASP A 63 -3.35 -9.38 16.32
N LYS A 64 -2.79 -9.54 15.12
CA LYS A 64 -1.53 -10.28 14.88
C LYS A 64 -0.32 -9.73 15.65
N PHE A 65 -0.36 -8.44 15.99
CA PHE A 65 0.67 -7.76 16.78
C PHE A 65 0.22 -7.51 18.23
N GLY A 66 -0.82 -8.22 18.69
CA GLY A 66 -1.37 -8.04 20.03
C GLY A 66 -1.98 -6.66 20.25
N TYR A 67 -2.57 -6.06 19.20
CA TYR A 67 -3.17 -4.73 19.21
C TYR A 67 -2.19 -3.60 19.61
N LYS A 68 -0.91 -3.79 19.28
CA LYS A 68 0.13 -2.78 19.48
C LYS A 68 0.71 -2.35 18.14
N LEU A 69 1.05 -1.07 18.04
CA LEU A 69 1.81 -0.55 16.91
C LEU A 69 3.24 -1.11 16.99
N PRO A 70 3.75 -1.83 15.96
CA PRO A 70 5.07 -2.46 16.03
C PRO A 70 6.21 -1.47 16.28
N TYR A 71 6.18 -0.32 15.60
CA TYR A 71 7.13 0.79 15.77
C TYR A 71 6.57 2.08 15.16
N LYS A 72 7.11 3.24 15.55
CA LYS A 72 6.55 4.56 15.21
C LYS A 72 6.42 4.85 13.72
N MET A 73 7.35 4.34 12.90
CA MET A 73 7.36 4.55 11.44
C MET A 73 6.52 3.53 10.66
N TYR A 74 5.94 2.54 11.33
CA TYR A 74 5.15 1.49 10.67
C TYR A 74 3.92 2.10 9.96
N PHE A 75 3.79 1.80 8.67
CA PHE A 75 2.76 2.34 7.77
C PHE A 75 2.05 1.26 6.93
N GLY A 76 2.20 -0.01 7.32
CA GLY A 76 1.61 -1.15 6.62
C GLY A 76 0.16 -1.44 6.97
N GLY A 77 -0.43 -2.43 6.29
CA GLY A 77 -1.81 -2.83 6.49
C GLY A 77 -2.81 -1.94 5.72
N VAL A 78 -3.29 -0.88 6.37
CA VAL A 78 -4.27 0.04 5.78
C VAL A 78 -3.85 1.48 5.96
N SER A 79 -3.64 2.18 4.85
CA SER A 79 -3.29 3.60 4.83
C SER A 79 -4.19 4.39 3.87
N ALA A 80 -4.28 5.71 4.08
CA ALA A 80 -5.04 6.59 3.22
C ALA A 80 -4.27 7.85 2.86
N LEU A 81 -4.32 8.21 1.57
CA LEU A 81 -3.64 9.37 1.00
C LEU A 81 -4.59 10.07 0.03
N THR A 82 -4.59 11.40 0.04
CA THR A 82 -5.20 12.16 -1.07
C THR A 82 -4.33 11.99 -2.32
N PRO A 83 -4.86 12.23 -3.53
CA PRO A 83 -4.03 12.22 -4.75
C PRO A 83 -2.82 13.15 -4.64
N MET A 84 -3.00 14.32 -4.02
CA MET A 84 -1.91 15.24 -3.75
C MET A 84 -0.83 14.64 -2.85
N HIS A 85 -1.21 14.00 -1.73
CA HIS A 85 -0.24 13.33 -0.86
C HIS A 85 0.51 12.25 -1.61
N TYR A 86 -0.21 11.43 -2.38
CA TYR A 86 0.34 10.31 -3.13
C TYR A 86 1.34 10.76 -4.19
N LEU A 87 0.99 11.76 -5.00
CA LEU A 87 1.89 12.30 -6.01
C LEU A 87 3.08 13.04 -5.40
N LYS A 88 2.91 13.71 -4.26
CA LYS A 88 4.01 14.40 -3.56
C LYS A 88 5.12 13.45 -3.09
N ILE A 89 4.77 12.20 -2.77
CA ILE A 89 5.75 11.15 -2.41
C ILE A 89 6.26 10.36 -3.63
N ASN A 90 5.90 10.75 -4.85
CA ASN A 90 6.14 9.97 -6.08
C ASN A 90 5.51 8.57 -6.01
N GLY A 91 4.35 8.43 -5.35
CA GLY A 91 3.74 7.14 -4.99
C GLY A 91 4.68 6.18 -4.27
N PHE A 92 4.39 4.89 -4.41
CA PHE A 92 5.07 3.80 -3.70
C PHE A 92 6.25 3.24 -4.52
N PRO A 93 7.23 2.55 -3.92
CA PRO A 93 8.33 1.95 -4.68
C PRO A 93 7.85 0.81 -5.58
N ASN A 94 8.38 0.68 -6.79
CA ASN A 94 8.01 -0.42 -7.70
C ASN A 94 8.95 -1.62 -7.60
N ASN A 95 10.08 -1.49 -6.91
CA ASN A 95 11.14 -2.48 -6.92
C ASN A 95 11.12 -3.49 -5.75
N TYR A 96 10.14 -3.40 -4.85
CA TYR A 96 9.97 -4.36 -3.75
C TYR A 96 9.19 -5.59 -4.22
N TRP A 97 9.93 -6.56 -4.74
CA TRP A 97 9.41 -7.89 -5.08
C TRP A 97 9.48 -8.81 -3.86
N GLY A 98 8.36 -9.40 -3.47
CA GLY A 98 8.23 -10.27 -2.29
C GLY A 98 7.95 -9.48 -1.00
N TRP A 99 8.06 -10.16 0.13
CA TRP A 99 7.59 -9.63 1.40
C TRP A 99 8.59 -8.72 2.12
N GLY A 100 8.14 -7.49 2.37
CA GLY A 100 8.61 -6.62 3.43
C GLY A 100 9.50 -5.46 3.00
N GLY A 101 9.43 -4.38 3.79
CA GLY A 101 10.25 -3.17 3.67
C GLY A 101 9.62 -2.06 2.82
N GLU A 102 8.64 -2.38 1.97
CA GLU A 102 7.96 -1.40 1.12
C GLU A 102 7.10 -0.42 1.94
N ASP A 103 6.42 -0.90 2.98
CA ASP A 103 5.64 -0.06 3.89
C ASP A 103 6.52 0.92 4.67
N ASP A 104 7.73 0.48 5.05
CA ASP A 104 8.71 1.31 5.74
C ASP A 104 9.30 2.36 4.80
N ASP A 105 9.57 1.98 3.55
CA ASP A 105 10.00 2.89 2.49
C ASP A 105 8.96 4.00 2.30
N ILE A 106 7.68 3.65 2.18
CA ILE A 106 6.57 4.61 2.07
C ILE A 106 6.54 5.54 3.29
N GLY A 107 6.66 4.99 4.51
CA GLY A 107 6.72 5.79 5.74
C GLY A 107 7.88 6.80 5.73
N VAL A 108 9.04 6.41 5.20
CA VAL A 108 10.19 7.31 5.00
C VAL A 108 9.89 8.37 3.94
N ARG A 109 9.26 8.02 2.81
CA ARG A 109 8.87 8.97 1.76
C ARG A 109 7.93 10.05 2.27
N VAL A 110 6.95 9.69 3.10
CA VAL A 110 6.04 10.66 3.76
C VAL A 110 6.85 11.71 4.54
N SER A 111 7.83 11.26 5.33
CA SER A 111 8.70 12.18 6.09
C SER A 111 9.59 13.03 5.16
N LEU A 112 10.15 12.45 4.10
CA LEU A 112 11.00 13.16 3.13
C LEU A 112 10.23 14.22 2.32
N ALA A 113 8.93 14.00 2.11
CA ALA A 113 8.02 14.95 1.49
C ALA A 113 7.54 16.06 2.45
N GLY A 114 8.04 16.09 3.69
CA GLY A 114 7.68 17.08 4.70
C GLY A 114 6.27 16.89 5.27
N MET A 115 5.72 15.68 5.19
CA MET A 115 4.45 15.29 5.81
C MET A 115 4.72 14.40 7.03
N TYR A 116 3.70 14.18 7.86
CA TYR A 116 3.76 13.23 8.97
C TYR A 116 2.62 12.22 8.89
N ILE A 117 2.72 11.12 9.62
CA ILE A 117 1.68 10.08 9.63
C ILE A 117 0.62 10.42 10.69
N THR A 118 -0.64 10.60 10.29
CA THR A 118 -1.77 10.70 11.21
C THR A 118 -2.29 9.32 11.57
N ARG A 119 -2.85 9.18 12.77
CA ARG A 119 -3.35 7.92 13.31
C ARG A 119 -4.60 8.15 14.15
N PRO A 120 -5.60 7.26 14.09
CA PRO A 120 -6.67 7.23 15.08
C PRO A 120 -6.12 6.86 16.47
N SER A 121 -6.97 6.85 17.49
CA SER A 121 -6.58 6.27 18.79
C SER A 121 -6.44 4.75 18.68
N LEU A 122 -5.60 4.13 19.53
CA LEU A 122 -5.41 2.67 19.56
C LEU A 122 -6.71 1.89 19.83
N LYS A 123 -7.70 2.52 20.47
CA LYS A 123 -9.01 1.92 20.70
C LYS A 123 -9.83 1.82 19.41
N ILE A 124 -9.74 2.84 18.56
CA ILE A 124 -10.54 2.98 17.32
C ILE A 124 -9.83 2.30 16.14
N GLY A 125 -8.51 2.46 16.00
CA GLY A 125 -7.75 1.90 14.88
C GLY A 125 -7.41 0.41 15.00
N ARG A 126 -8.34 -0.37 15.56
CA ARG A 126 -8.18 -1.83 15.72
C ARG A 126 -8.59 -2.55 14.45
N TYR A 127 -7.79 -3.54 14.07
CA TYR A 127 -8.05 -4.41 12.92
C TYR A 127 -7.87 -5.87 13.26
N LYS A 128 -8.72 -6.69 12.66
CA LYS A 128 -8.65 -8.14 12.69
C LYS A 128 -8.03 -8.65 11.38
N MET A 129 -6.97 -9.44 11.47
CA MET A 129 -6.40 -10.14 10.32
C MET A 129 -7.14 -11.46 10.09
N ILE A 130 -7.63 -11.68 8.87
CA ILE A 130 -8.12 -12.97 8.39
C ILE A 130 -6.91 -13.90 8.31
N LYS A 131 -6.97 -15.03 9.01
CA LYS A 131 -5.84 -15.96 9.08
C LYS A 131 -5.63 -16.65 7.73
N HIS A 132 -4.40 -16.59 7.23
CA HIS A 132 -3.95 -17.33 6.06
C HIS A 132 -2.55 -17.93 6.31
N LYS A 133 -2.15 -18.90 5.48
CA LYS A 133 -0.77 -19.40 5.44
C LYS A 133 0.08 -18.44 4.63
N LEU A 134 1.41 -18.54 4.72
CA LEU A 134 2.31 -17.82 3.82
C LEU A 134 1.87 -18.00 2.35
N ASP A 135 1.66 -16.88 1.67
CA ASP A 135 1.18 -16.88 0.30
C ASP A 135 2.32 -17.25 -0.64
N LYS A 136 2.06 -18.21 -1.54
CA LYS A 136 3.02 -18.60 -2.57
C LYS A 136 3.34 -17.40 -3.46
N GLY A 137 4.62 -17.17 -3.73
CA GLY A 137 5.08 -16.03 -4.52
C GLY A 137 5.28 -14.75 -3.69
N ASN A 138 5.07 -14.76 -2.38
CA ASN A 138 5.35 -13.63 -1.48
C ASN A 138 6.43 -13.97 -0.45
N ASP A 139 7.49 -14.65 -0.90
CA ASP A 139 8.62 -14.99 -0.04
C ASP A 139 9.34 -13.74 0.48
N VAL A 140 10.02 -13.88 1.62
CA VAL A 140 10.80 -12.80 2.23
C VAL A 140 11.80 -12.22 1.23
N ASN A 141 11.71 -10.92 0.94
CA ASN A 141 12.71 -10.26 0.11
C ASN A 141 14.04 -10.11 0.90
N PRO A 142 15.13 -10.78 0.48
CA PRO A 142 16.41 -10.72 1.20
C PRO A 142 17.10 -9.35 1.08
N LYS A 143 16.75 -8.55 0.06
CA LYS A 143 17.32 -7.23 -0.21
C LYS A 143 16.60 -6.10 0.54
N ARG A 144 15.46 -6.36 1.19
CA ARG A 144 14.57 -5.32 1.76
C ARG A 144 15.27 -4.28 2.65
N PHE A 145 16.18 -4.70 3.52
CA PHE A 145 16.88 -3.77 4.43
C PHE A 145 17.90 -2.91 3.67
N ASN A 146 18.58 -3.49 2.67
CA ASN A 146 19.50 -2.75 1.81
C ASN A 146 18.77 -1.75 0.92
N MET A 147 17.54 -2.08 0.48
CA MET A 147 16.67 -1.19 -0.27
C MET A 147 16.16 -0.05 0.60
N LEU A 148 15.66 -0.37 1.81
CA LEU A 148 15.16 0.62 2.77
C LEU A 148 16.25 1.62 3.19
N ALA A 149 17.50 1.15 3.36
CA ALA A 149 18.63 2.03 3.64
C ALA A 149 18.92 3.04 2.51
N LYS A 150 18.45 2.76 1.29
CA LYS A 150 18.65 3.59 0.09
C LYS A 150 17.44 4.47 -0.27
N THR A 151 16.33 4.38 0.47
CA THR A 151 15.09 5.12 0.15
C THR A 151 15.33 6.62 -0.03
N ARG A 152 16.17 7.24 0.82
CA ARG A 152 16.46 8.68 0.74
C ARG A 152 17.11 9.08 -0.59
N GLN A 153 17.89 8.19 -1.20
CA GLN A 153 18.54 8.40 -2.49
C GLN A 153 17.61 8.04 -3.65
N THR A 154 16.74 7.03 -3.49
CA THR A 154 16.00 6.42 -4.61
C THR A 154 14.55 6.86 -4.74
N TRP A 155 13.91 7.45 -3.73
CA TRP A 155 12.46 7.69 -3.75
C TRP A 155 11.94 8.58 -4.89
N LYS A 156 12.78 9.47 -5.42
CA LYS A 156 12.45 10.30 -6.60
C LYS A 156 12.75 9.60 -7.92
N LEU A 157 13.54 8.52 -7.89
CA LEU A 157 13.97 7.75 -9.06
C LEU A 157 13.12 6.51 -9.29
N ASP A 158 12.41 6.03 -8.26
CA ASP A 158 11.49 4.88 -8.36
C ASP A 158 10.14 5.20 -7.71
N GLY A 159 9.08 5.16 -8.51
CA GLY A 159 7.71 5.30 -8.04
C GLY A 159 6.71 5.52 -9.17
N MET A 160 5.75 6.43 -9.01
CA MET A 160 4.73 6.70 -10.04
C MET A 160 5.34 7.14 -11.38
N ASN A 161 6.47 7.83 -11.34
CA ASN A 161 7.21 8.26 -12.54
C ASN A 161 7.86 7.11 -13.33
N THR A 162 8.11 5.96 -12.70
CA THR A 162 8.71 4.77 -13.33
C THR A 162 7.74 3.59 -13.39
N LEU A 163 6.48 3.80 -13.02
CA LEU A 163 5.47 2.75 -13.04
C LEU A 163 5.17 2.29 -14.48
N GLU A 164 5.57 1.07 -14.76
CA GLU A 164 5.24 0.30 -15.97
C GLU A 164 4.32 -0.88 -15.62
N TYR A 165 3.22 -1.01 -16.36
CA TYR A 165 2.29 -2.14 -16.31
C TYR A 165 1.42 -2.17 -17.57
N LYS A 166 0.74 -3.30 -17.79
CA LYS A 166 -0.28 -3.47 -18.83
C LYS A 166 -1.59 -3.95 -18.20
N THR A 167 -2.70 -3.28 -18.48
CA THR A 167 -4.03 -3.77 -18.11
C THR A 167 -4.41 -4.93 -19.04
N ILE A 168 -4.71 -6.10 -18.47
CA ILE A 168 -5.14 -7.29 -19.21
C ILE A 168 -6.66 -7.34 -19.31
N SER A 169 -7.35 -7.18 -18.18
CA SER A 169 -8.80 -7.20 -18.13
C SER A 169 -9.35 -6.28 -17.06
N ARG A 170 -10.59 -5.83 -17.26
CA ARG A 170 -11.38 -5.08 -16.30
C ARG A 170 -12.78 -5.68 -16.25
N GLU A 171 -13.21 -6.07 -15.06
CA GLU A 171 -14.51 -6.69 -14.82
C GLU A 171 -15.26 -5.91 -13.76
N TYR A 172 -16.41 -5.35 -14.14
CA TYR A 172 -17.33 -4.67 -13.23
C TYR A 172 -18.27 -5.69 -12.62
N LEU A 173 -18.15 -5.91 -11.31
CA LEU A 173 -19.01 -6.82 -10.54
C LEU A 173 -19.93 -6.01 -9.64
N PRO A 174 -21.03 -6.61 -9.13
CA PRO A 174 -22.04 -5.87 -8.37
C PRO A 174 -21.51 -5.08 -7.16
N LEU A 175 -20.42 -5.53 -6.52
CA LEU A 175 -19.88 -4.93 -5.31
C LEU A 175 -18.47 -4.34 -5.47
N TYR A 176 -17.77 -4.67 -6.56
CA TYR A 176 -16.39 -4.23 -6.78
C TYR A 176 -15.99 -4.37 -8.25
N THR A 177 -14.92 -3.67 -8.62
CA THR A 177 -14.28 -3.83 -9.93
C THR A 177 -12.98 -4.62 -9.76
N ASN A 178 -12.81 -5.67 -10.56
CA ASN A 178 -11.54 -6.37 -10.72
C ASN A 178 -10.75 -5.76 -11.88
N ILE A 179 -9.47 -5.47 -11.65
CA ILE A 179 -8.55 -5.06 -12.70
C ILE A 179 -7.35 -6.00 -12.66
N THR A 180 -7.22 -6.83 -13.69
CA THR A 180 -6.08 -7.71 -13.85
C THR A 180 -4.98 -6.98 -14.59
N ILE A 181 -3.79 -6.92 -14.01
CA ILE A 181 -2.64 -6.20 -14.56
C ILE A 181 -1.39 -7.07 -14.60
N ASP A 182 -0.64 -6.92 -15.68
CA ASP A 182 0.72 -7.42 -15.81
C ASP A 182 1.69 -6.32 -15.42
N ILE A 183 2.52 -6.59 -14.41
CA ILE A 183 3.52 -5.66 -13.87
C ILE A 183 4.96 -6.08 -14.19
N GLY A 184 5.13 -7.07 -15.06
CA GLY A 184 6.44 -7.67 -15.36
C GLY A 184 6.99 -8.49 -14.19
N THR A 185 8.31 -8.68 -14.20
CA THR A 185 9.06 -9.52 -13.25
C THR A 185 10.27 -8.77 -12.67
N GLU A 186 10.95 -9.36 -11.67
CA GLU A 186 12.21 -8.86 -11.09
C GLU A 186 13.42 -9.10 -12.04
N GLU A 187 13.34 -8.67 -13.31
CA GLU A 187 14.49 -8.70 -14.23
C GLU A 187 15.57 -7.66 -13.86
#